data_AF-A0A7C7YHV0-F1
#
_entry.id   AF-A0A7C7YHV0-F1
#
_cell.length_a   1.000
_cell.length_b   1.000
_cell.length_c   1.000
_cell.angle_alpha   90.00
_cell.angle_beta   90.00
_cell.angle_gamma   90.00
#
_symmetry.space_group_name_H-M   'P 1'
#
loop_
_entity.id
_entity.type
_entity.pdbx_description
1 polymer ?
#
loop_
_entity_poly.entity_id
_entity_poly.type
_entity_poly.pdbx_seq_one_letter_code
_entity_poly.pdbx_strand_id
1 'polypeptide(L)'
;AMDYYGPRVPIGGGAIFGKDLAHIDRAAAYASRAAALDAVKAGAKECKVVLCYAPNVDEPLDVHYEMEGGDGRARLSPGDFAHSKLVQRWHPGAPGEAQPAWAPGGRGLRGIT
;
A
#
# COMPACT_ATOMS: atom_id res chain seq x y z
N ALA A 1 -8.15 -8.29 11.48
CA ALA A 1 -8.93 -7.05 11.66
C ALA A 1 -8.19 -5.97 12.48
N MET A 2 -7.26 -6.34 13.38
CA MET A 2 -6.44 -5.37 14.13
C MET A 2 -5.25 -4.81 13.34
N ASP A 3 -4.63 -5.61 12.45
CA ASP A 3 -3.48 -5.19 11.62
C ASP A 3 -3.85 -4.25 10.46
N TYR A 4 -5.14 -3.97 10.30
CA TYR A 4 -5.71 -3.26 9.17
C TYR A 4 -6.65 -2.14 9.67
N TYR A 5 -7.40 -1.51 8.77
CA TYR A 5 -8.26 -0.35 9.05
C TYR A 5 -9.59 -0.68 9.78
N GLY A 6 -9.59 -1.71 10.63
CA GLY A 6 -10.80 -2.20 11.31
C GLY A 6 -11.84 -2.82 10.37
N PRO A 7 -13.10 -2.97 10.78
CA PRO A 7 -14.15 -3.63 9.99
C PRO A 7 -14.63 -2.82 8.78
N ARG A 8 -14.16 -1.57 8.62
CA ARG A 8 -14.62 -0.63 7.60
C ARG A 8 -14.10 -0.96 6.19
N VAL A 9 -12.90 -1.54 6.10
CA VAL A 9 -12.23 -1.80 4.82
C VAL A 9 -12.16 -3.31 4.57
N PRO A 10 -12.62 -3.80 3.40
CA PRO A 10 -12.49 -5.21 3.06
C PRO A 10 -11.02 -5.60 2.96
N ILE A 11 -10.66 -6.76 3.52
CA ILE A 11 -9.30 -7.29 3.51
C ILE A 11 -9.24 -8.59 2.69
N GLY A 12 -8.18 -8.76 1.91
CA GLY A 12 -7.94 -9.97 1.10
C GLY A 12 -7.51 -11.21 1.90
N GLY A 13 -7.46 -11.13 3.24
CA GLY A 13 -7.20 -12.27 4.13
C GLY A 13 -5.73 -12.58 4.42
N GLY A 14 -4.77 -11.96 3.73
CA GLY A 14 -3.34 -12.15 3.99
C GLY A 14 -2.89 -11.55 5.33
N ALA A 15 -2.13 -12.32 6.13
CA ALA A 15 -1.41 -11.74 7.28
C ALA A 15 -0.28 -10.83 6.79
N ILE A 16 -0.16 -9.63 7.36
CA ILE A 16 0.95 -8.71 7.06
C ILE A 16 2.19 -9.11 7.86
N PHE A 17 2.06 -9.36 9.16
CA PHE A 17 3.19 -9.66 10.06
C PHE A 17 3.75 -11.08 9.85
N GLY A 18 5.06 -11.26 10.10
CA GLY A 18 5.76 -12.55 9.97
C GLY A 18 6.20 -12.96 8.56
N LYS A 19 5.68 -12.32 7.50
CA LYS A 19 6.14 -12.55 6.11
C LYS A 19 7.41 -11.76 5.77
N ASP A 20 8.13 -12.18 4.74
CA ASP A 20 9.21 -11.37 4.17
C ASP A 20 8.64 -10.11 3.50
N LEU A 21 9.42 -9.02 3.44
CA LEU A 21 8.99 -7.78 2.77
C LEU A 21 8.80 -7.96 1.26
N ALA A 22 9.45 -8.95 0.67
CA ALA A 22 9.24 -9.32 -0.71
C ALA A 22 7.94 -10.10 -0.93
N HIS A 23 7.22 -10.54 0.12
CA HIS A 23 5.96 -11.24 -0.08
C HIS A 23 4.86 -10.28 -0.56
N ILE A 24 4.15 -10.65 -1.63
CA ILE A 24 3.18 -9.77 -2.30
C ILE A 24 2.11 -9.23 -1.34
N ASP A 25 1.59 -10.04 -0.43
CA ASP A 25 0.60 -9.58 0.56
C ASP A 25 1.06 -8.37 1.39
N ARG A 26 2.34 -8.33 1.78
CA ARG A 26 2.87 -7.19 2.54
C ARG A 26 3.23 -6.03 1.61
N ALA A 27 3.89 -6.31 0.49
CA ALA A 27 4.31 -5.29 -0.47
C ALA A 27 3.11 -4.54 -1.07
N ALA A 28 2.07 -5.27 -1.51
CA ALA A 28 0.84 -4.70 -2.06
C ALA A 28 0.02 -3.93 -1.01
N ALA A 29 0.03 -4.36 0.26
CA ALA A 29 -0.62 -3.63 1.34
C ALA A 29 0.04 -2.25 1.59
N TYR A 30 1.37 -2.16 1.53
CA TYR A 30 2.07 -0.87 1.62
C TYR A 30 1.88 -0.01 0.38
N ALA A 31 1.89 -0.61 -0.80
CA ALA A 31 1.63 0.08 -2.07
C ALA A 31 0.26 0.75 -2.09
N SER A 32 -0.78 -0.03 -1.78
CA SER A 32 -2.17 0.44 -1.79
C SER A 32 -2.39 1.55 -0.77
N ARG A 33 -1.76 1.47 0.41
CA ARG A 33 -1.78 2.55 1.41
C ARG A 33 -1.08 3.82 0.91
N ALA A 34 0.12 3.70 0.32
CA ALA A 34 0.83 4.86 -0.22
C ALA A 34 0.00 5.56 -1.30
N ALA A 35 -0.57 4.79 -2.24
CA ALA A 35 -1.45 5.30 -3.29
C ALA A 35 -2.70 6.00 -2.72
N ALA A 36 -3.36 5.41 -1.72
CA ALA A 36 -4.51 6.01 -1.05
C ALA A 36 -4.15 7.32 -0.33
N LEU A 37 -3.00 7.37 0.35
CA LEU A 37 -2.52 8.59 1.02
C LEU A 37 -2.24 9.71 0.03
N ASP A 38 -1.63 9.40 -1.11
CA ASP A 38 -1.34 10.41 -2.12
C ASP A 38 -2.62 10.94 -2.78
N ALA A 39 -3.65 10.10 -2.95
CA ALA A 39 -4.98 10.54 -3.37
C ALA A 39 -5.64 11.49 -2.36
N VAL A 40 -5.54 11.20 -1.06
CA VAL A 40 -6.07 12.09 0.00
C VAL A 40 -5.31 13.41 0.07
N LYS A 41 -3.97 13.38 -0.05
CA LYS A 41 -3.16 14.61 -0.13
C LYS A 41 -3.51 15.46 -1.36
N ALA A 42 -3.94 14.83 -2.45
CA ALA A 42 -4.40 15.51 -3.66
C ALA A 42 -5.82 16.09 -3.53
N GLY A 43 -6.52 15.87 -2.42
CA GLY A 43 -7.82 16.48 -2.13
C GLY A 43 -9.01 15.51 -2.11
N ALA A 44 -8.79 14.20 -2.23
CA ALA A 44 -9.84 13.23 -1.95
C ALA A 44 -10.16 13.20 -0.44
N LYS A 45 -11.43 13.01 -0.07
CA LYS A 45 -11.81 12.86 1.35
C LYS A 45 -11.51 11.45 1.85
N GLU A 46 -11.81 10.46 1.02
CA GLU A 46 -11.53 9.05 1.28
C GLU A 46 -11.08 8.38 -0.02
N CYS A 47 -10.17 7.42 0.09
CA CYS A 47 -9.70 6.61 -1.03
C CYS A 47 -9.49 5.16 -0.58
N LYS A 48 -10.13 4.24 -1.30
CA LYS A 48 -9.95 2.79 -1.19
C LYS A 48 -9.31 2.28 -2.47
N VAL A 49 -8.20 1.58 -2.31
CA VAL A 49 -7.44 0.96 -3.39
C VAL A 49 -7.50 -0.54 -3.22
N VAL A 50 -7.91 -1.26 -4.27
CA VAL A 50 -7.97 -2.72 -4.30
C VAL A 50 -7.02 -3.21 -5.39
N LEU A 51 -6.11 -4.11 -5.02
CA LEU A 51 -5.14 -4.72 -5.93
C LEU A 51 -5.42 -6.22 -6.01
N CYS A 52 -5.51 -6.74 -7.23
CA CYS A 52 -5.72 -8.16 -7.50
C CYS A 52 -4.48 -8.75 -8.18
N TYR A 53 -3.91 -9.81 -7.62
CA TYR A 53 -2.74 -10.49 -8.17
C TYR A 53 -3.05 -11.96 -8.47
N ALA A 54 -2.44 -12.47 -9.54
CA ALA A 54 -2.35 -13.90 -9.80
C ALA A 54 -1.00 -14.47 -9.33
N PRO A 55 -0.93 -15.74 -8.90
CA PRO A 55 0.34 -16.40 -8.64
C PRO A 55 1.27 -16.36 -9.85
N ASN A 56 2.55 -16.02 -9.63
CA ASN A 56 3.59 -15.94 -10.65
C ASN A 56 3.37 -14.90 -11.77
N VAL A 57 2.50 -13.91 -11.56
CA VAL A 57 2.33 -12.77 -12.45
C VAL A 57 2.90 -11.53 -11.75
N ASP A 58 3.82 -10.82 -12.41
CA ASP A 58 4.50 -9.66 -11.82
C ASP A 58 3.53 -8.47 -11.69
N GLU A 59 2.73 -8.21 -12.73
CA GLU A 59 1.75 -7.12 -12.73
C GLU A 59 0.43 -7.54 -12.07
N PRO A 60 -0.28 -6.61 -11.42
CA PRO A 60 -1.62 -6.88 -10.93
C PRO A 60 -2.56 -7.16 -12.11
N LEU A 61 -3.47 -8.11 -11.92
CA LEU A 61 -4.57 -8.36 -12.85
C LEU A 61 -5.54 -7.18 -12.92
N ASP A 62 -5.76 -6.53 -11.78
CA ASP A 62 -6.65 -5.37 -11.68
C ASP A 62 -6.20 -4.42 -10.56
N VAL A 63 -6.43 -3.13 -10.79
CA VAL A 63 -6.18 -2.04 -9.85
C VAL A 63 -7.42 -1.16 -9.82
N HIS A 64 -8.19 -1.28 -8.75
CA HIS A 64 -9.43 -0.55 -8.59
C HIS A 64 -9.30 0.58 -7.57
N TYR A 65 -9.76 1.77 -7.95
CA TYR A 65 -9.78 2.97 -7.11
C TYR A 65 -11.22 3.41 -6.87
N GLU A 66 -11.61 3.47 -5.60
CA GLU A 66 -12.89 4.02 -5.16
C GLU A 66 -12.60 5.23 -4.26
N MET A 67 -13.07 6.41 -4.63
CA MET A 67 -12.76 7.66 -3.93
C MET A 67 -14.03 8.48 -3.70
N GLU A 68 -14.12 9.11 -2.54
CA GLU A 68 -15.17 10.06 -2.21
C GLU A 68 -14.61 11.49 -2.15
N GLY A 69 -15.18 12.39 -2.96
CA GLY A 69 -14.76 13.79 -3.07
C GLY A 69 -13.41 13.99 -3.80
N GLY A 70 -13.18 15.21 -4.28
CA GLY A 70 -11.98 15.57 -5.06
C GLY A 70 -12.07 15.23 -6.55
N ASP A 71 -11.09 15.69 -7.32
CA ASP A 71 -11.01 15.55 -8.78
C ASP A 71 -10.14 14.35 -9.25
N GLY A 72 -9.85 13.41 -8.34
CA GLY A 72 -9.43 12.04 -8.66
C GLY A 72 -8.11 11.89 -9.40
N ARG A 73 -7.18 12.85 -9.27
CA ARG A 73 -6.01 12.97 -10.16
C ARG A 73 -4.87 11.98 -9.91
N ALA A 74 -4.79 11.34 -8.74
CA ALA A 74 -3.72 10.39 -8.44
C ALA A 74 -4.17 8.94 -8.70
N ARG A 75 -4.25 8.55 -9.99
CA ARG A 75 -4.37 7.15 -10.40
C ARG A 75 -3.01 6.66 -10.88
N LEU A 76 -2.35 5.82 -10.08
CA LEU A 76 -1.13 5.16 -10.53
C LEU A 76 -1.49 4.10 -11.58
N SER A 77 -0.58 3.86 -12.52
CA SER A 77 -0.77 2.83 -13.53
C SER A 77 -0.60 1.43 -12.91
N PRO A 78 -1.21 0.38 -13.47
CA PRO A 78 -0.96 -1.00 -13.01
C PRO A 78 0.53 -1.36 -12.97
N GLY A 79 1.32 -0.83 -13.91
CA GLY A 79 2.76 -1.03 -13.96
C GLY A 79 3.53 -0.37 -12.81
N ASP A 80 2.95 0.56 -12.06
CA ASP A 80 3.55 1.11 -10.84
C ASP A 80 3.40 0.14 -9.65
N PHE A 81 2.51 -0.84 -9.77
CA PHE A 81 2.25 -1.88 -8.78
C PHE A 81 2.88 -3.23 -9.13
N ALA A 82 3.72 -3.29 -10.17
CA ALA A 82 4.46 -4.50 -10.50
C ALA A 82 5.25 -5.01 -9.28
N HIS A 83 5.13 -6.31 -8.98
CA HIS A 83 5.68 -6.92 -7.78
C HIS A 83 7.18 -6.64 -7.66
N SER A 84 7.95 -6.84 -8.72
CA SER A 84 9.37 -6.50 -8.82
C SER A 84 9.69 -5.06 -8.39
N LYS A 85 8.87 -4.08 -8.78
CA LYS A 85 9.02 -2.67 -8.39
C LYS A 85 8.64 -2.42 -6.93
N LEU A 86 7.57 -3.03 -6.46
CA LEU A 86 7.13 -2.93 -5.06
C LEU A 86 8.22 -3.43 -4.11
N VAL A 87 8.76 -4.58 -4.48
CA VAL A 87 9.83 -5.28 -3.80
C VAL A 87 11.09 -4.38 -3.78
N GLN A 88 11.53 -3.85 -4.93
CA GLN A 88 12.63 -2.87 -4.99
C GLN A 88 12.40 -1.61 -4.14
N ARG A 89 11.17 -1.11 -4.11
CA ARG A 89 10.81 0.13 -3.40
C ARG A 89 10.81 -0.05 -1.87
N TRP A 90 10.40 -1.21 -1.37
CA TRP A 90 10.23 -1.45 0.08
C TRP A 90 11.15 -2.53 0.65
N HIS A 91 12.16 -2.96 -0.10
CA HIS A 91 13.24 -3.79 0.41
C HIS A 91 14.10 -3.06 1.45
N PRO A 92 14.53 -3.74 2.53
CA PRO A 92 15.55 -3.21 3.42
C PRO A 92 16.84 -2.88 2.64
N GLY A 93 17.27 -1.62 2.65
CA GLY A 93 18.47 -1.17 1.94
C GLY A 93 18.24 -0.51 0.58
N ALA A 94 16.98 -0.30 0.16
CA ALA A 94 16.67 0.49 -1.03
C ALA A 94 17.21 1.95 -0.89
N PRO A 95 17.89 2.50 -1.92
CA PRO A 95 18.46 3.83 -1.84
C PRO A 95 17.36 4.90 -1.84
N GLY A 96 17.16 5.59 -0.71
CA GLY A 96 16.43 6.86 -0.68
C GLY A 96 15.21 7.00 0.23
N GLU A 97 14.86 6.07 1.13
CA GLU A 97 13.77 6.32 2.07
C GLU A 97 14.10 5.99 3.53
N ALA A 98 13.69 6.91 4.41
CA ALA A 98 13.75 6.77 5.86
C ALA A 98 12.95 5.54 6.30
N GLN A 99 13.52 4.79 7.24
CA GLN A 99 12.85 3.67 7.88
C GLN A 99 11.40 4.05 8.26
N PRO A 100 10.39 3.22 7.92
CA PRO A 100 9.02 3.51 8.30
C PRO A 100 8.95 3.62 9.82
N ALA A 101 8.10 4.50 10.35
CA ALA A 101 8.05 4.86 11.77
C ALA A 101 7.85 3.68 12.74
N TRP A 102 7.44 2.50 12.24
CA TRP A 102 7.27 1.26 13.00
C TRP A 102 8.48 0.31 12.93
N ALA A 103 9.46 0.56 12.03
CA ALA A 103 10.70 -0.20 11.98
C ALA A 103 11.55 0.11 13.22
N PRO A 104 12.33 -0.84 13.74
CA PRO A 104 13.20 -0.61 14.89
C PRO A 104 14.17 0.55 14.59
N GLY A 105 13.96 1.71 15.23
CA GLY A 105 14.72 2.95 14.99
C GLY A 105 13.96 4.10 14.31
N GLY A 106 12.71 3.90 13.89
CA GLY A 106 11.86 4.94 13.30
C GLY A 106 11.40 5.99 14.32
N ARG A 107 11.48 7.28 13.97
CA ARG A 107 10.97 8.39 14.81
C ARG A 107 9.46 8.21 15.05
N GLY A 108 9.08 8.24 16.32
CA GLY A 108 7.78 7.81 16.83
C GLY A 108 6.56 8.41 16.14
N LEU A 109 5.54 7.56 16.03
CA LEU A 109 4.17 7.87 15.63
C LEU A 109 3.62 9.01 16.50
N ARG A 110 3.47 10.20 15.94
CA ARG A 110 2.41 11.13 16.37
C ARG A 110 1.18 10.82 15.54
N GLY A 111 0.08 10.56 16.23
CA GLY A 111 -1.12 9.92 15.72
C GLY A 111 -1.67 10.53 14.45
N ILE A 112 -2.20 9.65 13.62
CA ILE A 112 -3.16 9.99 12.57
C ILE A 112 -4.21 8.89 12.64
N THR A 113 -5.27 9.18 13.39
CA THR A 113 -6.57 8.49 13.32
C THR A 113 -7.16 8.68 11.93
#